data_AF-A0A349EH98-F1
#
_entry.id   AF-A0A349EH98-F1
#
_cell.length_a   1.000
_cell.length_b   1.000
_cell.length_c   1.000
_cell.angle_alpha   90.00
_cell.angle_beta   90.00
_cell.angle_gamma   90.00
#
_symmetry.space_group_name_H-M   'P 1'
#
loop_
_entity.id
_entity.type
_entity.pdbx_description
1 polymer ?
#
loop_
_entity_poly.entity_id
_entity_poly.type
_entity_poly.pdbx_seq_one_letter_code
_entity_poly.pdbx_strand_id
1 'polypeptide(L)'
;MNEKSVAFNAMYGSLVAPLTQVNRFMASQLEQGVMLGLDSLRAYVDLGVAQVKVALKVTDSHSLHEFADSQFAVLSFVGHRVLDDNRAASEWSKAGYCEANRLMRKNLLSQLFKA
;
A
#
# COMPACT_ATOMS: atom_id res chain seq x y z
N MET A 1 -40.21 16.51 -23.54
CA MET A 1 -38.87 16.50 -22.92
C MET A 1 -37.87 16.92 -23.99
N ASN A 2 -37.13 18.01 -23.78
CA ASN A 2 -36.37 18.68 -24.84
C ASN A 2 -35.03 17.97 -25.11
N GLU A 3 -34.73 17.69 -26.37
CA GLU A 3 -33.51 17.02 -26.86
C GLU A 3 -32.21 17.63 -26.30
N LYS A 4 -32.22 18.95 -26.09
CA LYS A 4 -31.12 19.72 -25.45
C LYS A 4 -30.81 19.29 -24.01
N SER A 5 -31.82 18.88 -23.24
CA SER A 5 -31.64 18.39 -21.85
C SER A 5 -31.04 16.98 -21.80
N VAL A 6 -31.29 16.16 -22.82
CA VAL A 6 -30.71 14.81 -22.95
C VAL A 6 -29.25 14.92 -23.38
N ALA A 7 -28.95 15.78 -24.37
CA ALA A 7 -27.58 16.05 -24.79
C ALA A 7 -26.71 16.65 -23.67
N PHE A 8 -27.27 17.58 -22.89
CA PHE A 8 -26.58 18.15 -21.73
C PHE A 8 -26.28 17.11 -20.65
N ASN A 9 -27.24 16.25 -20.30
CA ASN A 9 -27.02 15.15 -19.35
C ASN A 9 -26.00 14.12 -19.86
N ALA A 10 -26.01 13.81 -21.16
CA ALA A 10 -25.05 12.89 -21.77
C ALA A 10 -23.62 13.45 -21.75
N MET A 11 -23.45 14.75 -22.03
CA MET A 11 -22.17 15.46 -21.94
C MET A 11 -21.68 15.57 -20.49
N TYR A 12 -22.56 15.88 -19.54
CA TYR A 12 -22.20 15.96 -18.12
C TYR A 12 -21.78 14.59 -17.58
N GLY A 13 -22.52 13.53 -17.92
CA GLY A 13 -22.19 12.16 -17.56
C GLY A 13 -20.87 11.66 -18.18
N SER A 14 -20.52 12.08 -19.41
CA SER A 14 -19.27 11.69 -20.05
C SER A 14 -18.03 12.36 -19.43
N LEU A 15 -18.17 13.56 -18.87
CA LEU A 15 -17.08 14.30 -18.23
C LEU A 15 -16.88 13.90 -16.76
N VAL A 16 -17.95 13.56 -16.03
CA VAL A 16 -17.88 13.22 -14.60
C VAL A 16 -17.44 11.77 -14.36
N ALA A 17 -17.77 10.84 -15.27
CA ALA A 17 -17.46 9.42 -15.10
C ALA A 17 -15.93 9.12 -15.04
N PRO A 18 -15.07 9.70 -15.90
CA PRO A 18 -13.62 9.54 -15.81
C PRO A 18 -13.02 10.08 -14.50
N LEU A 19 -13.48 11.25 -14.05
CA LEU A 19 -13.02 11.88 -12.81
C LEU A 19 -13.36 11.02 -11.59
N THR A 20 -14.56 10.46 -11.57
CA THR A 20 -14.98 9.55 -10.50
C THR A 20 -14.13 8.27 -10.47
N GLN A 21 -13.76 7.73 -11.63
CA GLN A 21 -12.87 6.56 -11.72
C GLN A 21 -11.46 6.87 -11.23
N VAL A 22 -10.90 8.03 -11.59
CA VAL A 22 -9.58 8.46 -11.08
C VAL A 22 -9.61 8.63 -9.57
N ASN A 23 -10.63 9.27 -9.01
CA ASN A 23 -10.76 9.46 -7.57
C ASN A 23 -10.83 8.13 -6.81
N ARG A 24 -11.62 7.16 -7.30
CA ARG A 24 -11.71 5.82 -6.71
C ARG A 24 -10.38 5.08 -6.78
N PHE A 25 -9.67 5.19 -7.91
CA PHE A 25 -8.34 4.60 -8.05
C PHE A 25 -7.36 5.19 -7.03
N MET A 26 -7.30 6.52 -6.90
CA MET A 26 -6.42 7.19 -5.93
C MET A 26 -6.76 6.82 -4.49
N ALA A 27 -8.05 6.75 -4.14
CA ALA A 27 -8.49 6.27 -2.83
C ALA A 27 -7.99 4.84 -2.56
N SER A 28 -8.14 3.93 -3.53
CA SER A 28 -7.65 2.56 -3.39
C SER A 28 -6.13 2.48 -3.28
N GLN A 29 -5.37 3.33 -3.99
CA GLN A 29 -3.92 3.39 -3.85
C GLN A 29 -3.48 3.89 -2.47
N LEU A 30 -4.21 4.86 -1.90
CA LEU A 30 -3.97 5.32 -0.54
C LEU A 30 -4.27 4.22 0.49
N GLU A 31 -5.39 3.50 0.35
CA GLU A 31 -5.73 2.37 1.22
C GLU A 31 -4.63 1.29 1.19
N GLN A 32 -4.16 0.93 -0.01
CA GLN A 32 -3.07 -0.05 -0.17
C GLN A 32 -1.77 0.43 0.48
N GLY A 33 -1.39 1.70 0.29
CA GLY A 33 -0.19 2.27 0.93
C GLY A 33 -0.29 2.29 2.46
N VAL A 34 -1.47 2.63 2.99
CA VAL A 34 -1.73 2.59 4.43
C VAL A 34 -1.65 1.16 4.97
N MET A 35 -2.21 0.17 4.27
CA MET A 35 -2.12 -1.23 4.67
C MET A 35 -0.66 -1.71 4.74
N LEU A 36 0.16 -1.40 3.73
CA LEU A 36 1.59 -1.71 3.75
C LEU A 36 2.30 -1.10 4.97
N GLY A 37 1.99 0.17 5.27
CA GLY A 37 2.54 0.85 6.45
C GLY A 37 2.10 0.23 7.78
N LEU A 38 0.83 -0.13 7.91
CA LEU A 38 0.29 -0.78 9.10
C LEU A 38 0.87 -2.18 9.30
N ASP A 39 1.05 -2.95 8.23
CA ASP A 39 1.64 -4.29 8.29
C ASP A 39 3.12 -4.21 8.75
N SER A 40 3.86 -3.23 8.24
CA SER A 40 5.24 -2.95 8.67
C SER A 40 5.29 -2.52 10.14
N LEU A 41 4.43 -1.57 10.53
CA LEU A 41 4.35 -1.10 11.92
C LEU A 41 4.03 -2.24 12.88
N ARG A 42 3.06 -3.10 12.54
CA ARG A 42 2.70 -4.27 13.35
C ARG A 42 3.90 -5.20 13.57
N ALA A 43 4.64 -5.50 12.52
CA ALA A 43 5.81 -6.36 12.59
C ALA A 43 6.90 -5.78 13.52
N TYR A 44 7.15 -4.46 13.48
CA TYR A 44 8.10 -3.81 14.39
C TYR A 44 7.59 -3.73 15.84
N VAL A 45 6.29 -3.53 16.05
CA VAL A 45 5.70 -3.59 17.39
C VAL A 45 5.82 -4.99 17.98
N ASP A 46 5.52 -6.03 17.21
CA ASP A 46 5.66 -7.43 17.63
C ASP A 46 7.13 -7.75 17.98
N LEU A 47 8.08 -7.26 17.19
CA LEU A 47 9.52 -7.35 17.49
C LEU A 47 9.88 -6.64 18.80
N GLY A 48 9.39 -5.42 19.01
CA GLY A 48 9.65 -4.66 20.24
C GLY A 48 9.11 -5.37 21.48
N VAL A 49 7.89 -5.92 21.39
CA VAL A 49 7.30 -6.73 22.46
C VAL A 49 8.13 -7.99 22.72
N ALA A 50 8.64 -8.65 21.67
CA ALA A 50 9.52 -9.79 21.81
C ALA A 50 10.84 -9.42 22.52
N GLN A 51 11.46 -8.30 22.16
CA GLN A 51 12.67 -7.80 22.81
C GLN A 51 12.45 -7.47 24.29
N VAL A 52 11.34 -6.82 24.64
CA VAL A 52 10.99 -6.54 26.04
C VAL A 52 10.85 -7.83 26.84
N LYS A 53 10.20 -8.86 26.28
CA LYS A 53 10.07 -10.17 26.94
C LYS A 53 11.42 -10.84 27.17
N VAL A 54 12.35 -10.72 26.21
CA VAL A 54 13.71 -11.27 26.37
C VAL A 54 14.49 -10.48 27.41
N ALA A 55 14.43 -9.15 27.38
CA ALA A 55 15.12 -8.29 28.35
C ALA A 55 14.68 -8.57 29.79
N LEU A 56 13.38 -8.83 30.02
CA LEU A 56 12.85 -9.21 31.35
C LEU A 56 13.35 -10.56 31.86
N LYS A 57 13.85 -11.44 30.98
CA LYS A 57 14.43 -12.74 31.36
C LYS A 57 15.93 -12.65 31.69
N VAL A 58 16.58 -11.51 31.46
CA VAL A 58 18.00 -11.33 31.74
C VAL A 58 18.20 -11.01 33.22
N THR A 59 18.55 -12.02 34.02
CA THR A 59 18.80 -11.87 35.47
C THR A 59 20.23 -12.20 35.88
N ASP A 60 20.97 -12.98 35.09
CA ASP A 60 22.32 -13.49 35.45
C ASP A 60 23.28 -13.55 34.25
N SER A 61 24.58 -13.73 34.49
CA SER A 61 25.61 -13.76 33.43
C SER A 61 25.40 -14.86 32.37
N HIS A 62 24.67 -15.93 32.69
CA HIS A 62 24.27 -16.97 31.73
C HIS A 62 23.17 -16.50 30.76
N SER A 63 22.26 -15.62 31.24
CA SER A 63 21.18 -15.04 30.43
C SER A 63 21.66 -13.98 29.43
N LEU A 64 22.89 -13.48 29.58
CA LEU A 64 23.55 -12.62 28.58
C LEU A 64 23.86 -13.36 27.28
N HIS A 65 24.16 -14.67 27.33
CA HIS A 65 24.38 -15.46 26.12
C HIS A 65 23.07 -15.68 25.34
N GLU A 66 21.99 -16.03 26.03
CA GLU A 66 20.65 -16.11 25.41
C GLU A 66 20.20 -14.77 24.83
N PHE A 67 20.54 -13.66 25.49
CA PHE A 67 20.30 -12.32 24.95
C PHE A 67 21.11 -12.08 23.67
N ALA A 68 22.40 -12.39 23.65
CA ALA A 68 23.24 -12.23 22.46
C ALA A 68 22.72 -13.07 21.26
N ASP A 69 22.30 -14.31 21.51
CA ASP A 69 21.67 -15.17 20.50
C ASP A 69 20.34 -14.57 20.01
N SER A 70 19.53 -14.01 20.92
CA SER A 70 18.28 -13.34 20.55
C SER A 70 18.49 -12.11 19.66
N GLN A 71 19.61 -11.39 19.83
CA GLN A 71 19.92 -10.23 18.99
C GLN A 71 20.30 -10.60 17.56
N PHE A 72 20.92 -11.78 17.35
CA PHE A 72 21.11 -12.32 16.00
C PHE A 72 19.77 -12.64 15.31
N ALA A 73 18.81 -13.18 16.07
CA ALA A 73 17.46 -13.44 15.56
C ALA A 73 16.71 -12.15 15.23
N VAL A 74 16.83 -11.12 16.08
CA VAL A 74 16.31 -9.76 15.81
C VAL A 74 16.91 -9.19 14.54
N LEU A 75 18.23 -9.25 14.38
CA LEU A 75 18.92 -8.71 13.20
C LEU A 75 18.48 -9.43 11.93
N SER A 76 18.39 -10.76 11.97
CA SER A 76 17.88 -11.55 10.85
C SER A 76 16.44 -11.18 10.51
N PHE A 77 15.58 -11.02 11.52
CA PHE A 77 14.19 -10.60 11.32
C PHE A 77 14.09 -9.22 10.67
N VAL A 78 14.80 -8.22 11.19
CA VAL A 78 14.81 -6.86 10.64
C VAL A 78 15.35 -6.86 9.21
N GLY A 79 16.43 -7.60 8.94
CA GLY A 79 17.01 -7.72 7.60
C GLY A 79 16.01 -8.28 6.59
N HIS A 80 15.35 -9.40 6.91
CA HIS A 80 14.30 -9.96 6.06
C HIS A 80 13.12 -9.00 5.92
N ARG A 81 12.68 -8.38 7.02
CA ARG A 81 11.55 -7.46 7.02
C ARG A 81 11.78 -6.25 6.12
N VAL A 82 12.97 -5.65 6.16
CA VAL A 82 13.33 -4.53 5.28
C VAL A 82 13.31 -4.96 3.82
N LEU A 83 13.80 -6.15 3.49
CA LEU A 83 13.75 -6.66 2.11
C LEU A 83 12.32 -6.91 1.66
N ASP A 84 11.48 -7.50 2.52
CA ASP A 84 10.07 -7.77 2.24
C ASP A 84 9.27 -6.48 2.07
N ASP A 85 9.45 -5.51 2.96
CA ASP A 85 8.79 -4.20 2.89
C ASP A 85 9.20 -3.45 1.60
N ASN A 86 10.49 -3.48 1.23
CA ASN A 86 10.98 -2.88 -0.01
C ASN A 86 10.39 -3.58 -1.25
N ARG A 87 10.30 -4.91 -1.22
CA ARG A 87 9.69 -5.68 -2.31
C ARG A 87 8.22 -5.35 -2.45
N ALA A 88 7.46 -5.34 -1.35
CA ALA A 88 6.05 -5.02 -1.34
C ALA A 88 5.80 -3.58 -1.84
N ALA A 89 6.61 -2.61 -1.41
CA ALA A 89 6.54 -1.24 -1.90
C ALA A 89 6.85 -1.13 -3.40
N SER A 90 7.85 -1.86 -3.90
CA SER A 90 8.19 -1.89 -5.33
C SER A 90 7.07 -2.50 -6.17
N GLU A 91 6.50 -3.61 -5.73
CA GLU A 91 5.39 -4.30 -6.40
C GLU A 91 4.14 -3.42 -6.42
N TRP A 92 3.78 -2.81 -5.29
CA TRP A 92 2.69 -1.84 -5.20
C TRP A 92 2.88 -0.65 -6.15
N SER A 93 4.06 -0.03 -6.14
CA SER A 93 4.35 1.10 -7.02
C SER A 93 4.21 0.73 -8.49
N LYS A 94 4.80 -0.41 -8.91
CA LYS A 94 4.69 -0.90 -10.29
C LYS A 94 3.24 -1.19 -10.70
N ALA A 95 2.49 -1.86 -9.83
CA ALA A 95 1.07 -2.15 -10.06
C ALA A 95 0.26 -0.85 -10.20
N GLY A 96 0.50 0.13 -9.32
CA GLY A 96 -0.11 1.46 -9.38
C GLY A 96 0.19 2.19 -10.70
N TYR A 97 1.43 2.20 -11.16
CA TYR A 97 1.79 2.81 -12.45
C TYR A 97 1.11 2.11 -13.64
N CYS A 98 1.07 0.78 -13.65
CA CYS A 98 0.39 0.02 -14.70
C CYS A 98 -1.11 0.34 -14.74
N GLU A 99 -1.76 0.36 -13.58
CA GLU A 99 -3.19 0.61 -13.48
C GLU A 99 -3.54 2.07 -13.82
N ALA A 100 -2.71 3.04 -13.38
CA ALA A 100 -2.85 4.44 -13.76
C ALA A 100 -2.76 4.63 -15.29
N ASN A 101 -1.76 4.01 -15.93
CA ASN A 101 -1.61 4.04 -17.38
C ASN A 101 -2.80 3.40 -18.10
N ARG A 102 -3.30 2.28 -17.58
CA ARG A 102 -4.49 1.60 -18.11
C ARG A 102 -5.73 2.48 -18.01
N LEU A 103 -5.95 3.12 -16.86
CA LEU A 103 -7.09 3.98 -16.60
C LEU A 103 -7.04 5.24 -17.47
N MET A 104 -5.85 5.85 -17.63
CA MET A 104 -5.64 6.99 -18.52
C MET A 104 -5.94 6.62 -19.98
N ARG A 105 -5.40 5.50 -20.48
CA ARG A 105 -5.69 5.01 -21.84
C ARG A 105 -7.18 4.74 -22.02
N LYS A 106 -7.82 4.06 -21.07
CA LYS A 106 -9.25 3.76 -21.14
C LYS A 106 -10.09 5.04 -21.18
N ASN A 107 -9.78 6.02 -20.33
CA ASN A 107 -10.48 7.29 -20.30
C ASN A 107 -10.28 8.08 -21.60
N LEU A 108 -9.05 8.17 -22.11
CA LEU A 108 -8.75 8.84 -23.40
C LEU A 108 -9.48 8.17 -24.57
N LEU A 109 -9.40 6.84 -24.70
CA LEU A 109 -10.10 6.10 -25.75
C LEU A 109 -11.61 6.28 -25.65
N SER A 110 -12.16 6.28 -24.42
CA SER A 110 -13.59 6.50 -24.20
C SER A 110 -14.06 7.92 -24.55
N GLN A 111 -13.17 8.91 -24.57
CA GLN A 111 -13.47 10.28 -25.01
C GLN A 111 -13.31 10.42 -26.52
N LEU A 112 -12.27 9.82 -27.10
CA LEU A 112 -11.95 9.91 -28.53
C LEU A 112 -12.90 9.12 -29.42
N PHE A 113 -13.41 7.97 -28.96
CA PHE A 113 -14.29 7.09 -29.73
C PHE A 113 -15.76 7.16 -29.27
N LYS A 114 -16.15 8.16 -28.46
CA LYS A 114 -17.55 8.48 -28.13
C LYS A 114 -18.14 9.64 -28.96
N ALA A 115 -17.43 10.07 -30.01
CA ALA A 115 -17.99 10.94 -31.05
C ALA A 115 -18.72 10.10 -32.10
#